data_AF-A0A2H9P0U4-F1
#
_entry.id   AF-A0A2H9P0U4-F1
#
_cell.length_a   1.000
_cell.length_b   1.000
_cell.length_c   1.000
_cell.angle_alpha   90.00
_cell.angle_beta   90.00
_cell.angle_gamma   90.00
#
_symmetry.space_group_name_H-M   'P 1'
#
loop_
_entity.id
_entity.type
_entity.pdbx_description
1 polymer ?
#
loop_
_entity_poly.entity_id
_entity_poly.type
_entity_poly.pdbx_seq_one_letter_code
_entity_poly.pdbx_strand_id
1 'polypeptide(L)' 'MGKTLFEKIWDAHVVIEKENSPSLIYIDRHLVHEVTSPQAFEGLRMHNRKV' A
#
# COMPACT_ATOMS: atom_id res chain seq x y z
N MET A 1 5.33 28.39 2.11
CA MET A 1 5.26 27.56 3.34
C MET A 1 5.95 26.24 3.02
N GLY A 2 6.78 25.71 3.92
CA GLY A 2 7.50 24.45 3.67
C GLY A 2 6.59 23.24 3.86
N LYS A 3 6.86 22.14 3.12
CA LYS A 3 6.16 20.87 3.31
C LYS A 3 6.55 20.21 4.63
N THR A 4 5.58 19.60 5.29
CA THR A 4 5.80 18.74 6.47
C THR A 4 6.54 17.46 6.09
N LEU A 5 7.08 16.73 7.08
CA LEU A 5 7.69 15.43 6.83
C LEU A 5 6.67 14.42 6.26
N PHE A 6 5.44 14.46 6.77
CA PHE A 6 4.35 13.60 6.30
C PHE A 6 4.07 13.82 4.81
N GLU A 7 3.91 15.09 4.39
CA GLU A 7 3.67 15.45 2.98
C GLU A 7 4.82 14.99 2.07
N LYS A 8 6.07 15.18 2.52
CA LYS A 8 7.23 14.73 1.75
C LYS A 8 7.24 13.21 1.54
N ILE A 9 6.91 12.44 2.58
CA ILE A 9 6.82 10.98 2.47
C ILE A 9 5.65 10.60 1.58
N TRP A 10 4.47 11.18 1.80
CA TRP A 10 3.28 10.90 1.00
C TRP A 10 3.52 11.14 -0.49
N ASP A 11 4.02 12.31 -0.86
CA ASP A 11 4.30 12.70 -2.24
C ASP A 11 5.31 11.77 -2.92
N ALA A 12 6.24 11.19 -2.16
CA ALA A 12 7.23 10.25 -2.68
C ALA A 12 6.64 8.85 -3.01
N HIS A 13 5.47 8.50 -2.46
CA HIS A 13 4.89 7.16 -2.60
C HIS A 13 3.58 7.13 -3.41
N VAL A 14 3.00 8.28 -3.76
CA VAL A 14 1.83 8.33 -4.67
C VAL A 14 2.25 7.88 -6.07
N VAL A 15 1.57 6.87 -6.59
CA VAL A 15 1.75 6.34 -7.95
C VAL A 15 0.74 6.98 -8.90
N ILE A 16 -0.52 7.09 -8.47
CA ILE A 16 -1.61 7.67 -9.25
C ILE A 16 -2.51 8.45 -8.31
N GLU A 17 -2.83 9.67 -8.70
CA GLU A 17 -3.88 10.47 -8.09
C GLU A 17 -4.96 10.76 -9.15
N LYS A 18 -6.21 10.52 -8.79
CA LYS A 18 -7.37 10.75 -9.65
C LYS A 18 -8.41 11.55 -8.90
N GLU A 19 -9.06 12.46 -9.61
CA GLU A 19 -10.16 13.24 -9.05
C GLU A 19 -11.26 12.30 -8.51
N ASN A 20 -11.76 12.62 -7.32
CA ASN A 20 -12.80 11.85 -6.62
C ASN A 20 -12.46 10.37 -6.35
N SER A 21 -11.18 10.00 -6.31
CA SER A 21 -10.72 8.65 -5.96
C SER A 21 -9.62 8.72 -4.90
N PRO A 22 -9.49 7.70 -4.05
CA PRO A 22 -8.32 7.57 -3.18
C PRO A 22 -7.03 7.50 -4.02
N SER A 23 -5.96 8.12 -3.52
CA SER A 23 -4.63 8.02 -4.14
C SER A 23 -4.14 6.58 -4.08
N LEU A 24 -3.59 6.10 -5.20
CA LEU A 24 -2.87 4.83 -5.23
C LEU A 24 -1.44 5.08 -4.73
N ILE A 25 -1.04 4.39 -3.67
CA ILE A 25 0.30 4.49 -3.09
C ILE A 25 1.09 3.20 -3.25
N TYR A 26 2.40 3.31 -3.39
CA TYR A 26 3.34 2.20 -3.33
C TYR A 26 3.71 1.90 -1.88
N ILE A 27 3.80 0.62 -1.53
CA ILE A 27 4.19 0.16 -0.19
C ILE A 27 5.50 -0.62 -0.30
N ASP A 28 6.57 -0.09 0.29
CA ASP A 28 7.91 -0.67 0.18
C ASP A 28 8.09 -1.96 1.00
N ARG A 29 7.33 -2.10 2.09
CA ARG A 29 7.47 -3.23 3.01
C ARG A 29 6.16 -3.59 3.68
N HIS A 30 5.86 -4.88 3.64
CA HIS A 30 4.77 -5.48 4.41
C HIS A 30 5.38 -6.27 5.57
N LEU A 31 4.95 -5.96 6.79
CA LEU A 31 5.28 -6.71 8.00
C LEU A 31 3.99 -7.38 8.48
N VAL A 32 4.02 -8.70 8.66
CA VAL A 32 2.82 -9.49 9.01
C VAL A 32 3.10 -10.33 10.23
N HIS A 33 2.09 -10.49 11.08
CA HIS A 33 2.13 -11.34 12.28
C HIS A 33 1.16 -12.52 12.11
N GLU A 34 1.52 -13.68 12.67
CA GLU A 34 1.01 -15.01 12.31
C GLU A 34 -0.50 -15.26 12.51
N VAL A 35 -1.24 -14.30 13.06
CA VAL A 35 -2.69 -14.44 13.32
C VAL A 35 -3.54 -14.13 12.09
N THR A 36 -3.06 -13.30 11.16
CA THR A 36 -3.82 -12.86 9.96
C THR A 36 -3.13 -13.17 8.64
N SER A 37 -1.88 -13.64 8.68
CA SER A 37 -1.12 -14.03 7.48
C SER A 37 -1.85 -15.09 6.64
N PRO A 38 -2.35 -16.21 7.21
CA PRO A 38 -2.92 -17.28 6.40
C PRO A 38 -4.08 -16.82 5.49
N GLN A 39 -4.96 -15.96 6.01
CA GLN A 39 -6.12 -15.42 5.29
C GLN A 39 -5.70 -14.47 4.17
N ALA A 40 -4.70 -13.62 4.41
CA ALA A 40 -4.18 -12.71 3.38
C ALA A 40 -3.55 -13.48 2.21
N PHE A 41 -2.77 -14.53 2.50
CA PHE A 41 -2.14 -15.38 1.49
C PHE A 41 -3.13 -16.27 0.73
N GLU A 42 -4.23 -16.70 1.37
CA GLU A 42 -5.33 -17.37 0.67
C GLU A 42 -5.95 -16.46 -0.39
N GLY A 43 -6.24 -15.20 -0.04
CA GLY A 43 -6.76 -14.22 -0.97
C GLY A 43 -5.88 -14.05 -2.20
N LEU A 44 -4.56 -14.01 -2.01
CA LEU A 44 -3.58 -13.92 -3.10
C LEU A 44 -3.63 -15.16 -4.01
N ARG A 45 -3.67 -16.37 -3.43
CA ARG A 45 -3.76 -17.62 -4.17
C ARG A 45 -5.05 -17.74 -4.99
N MET A 46 -6.20 -17.39 -4.41
CA MET A 46 -7.48 -17.37 -5.12
C MET A 46 -7.48 -16.43 -6.34
N HIS A 47 -6.74 -15.33 -6.27
CA HIS A 47 -6.59 -14.36 -7.37
C HIS A 47 -5.38 -14.65 -8.27
N ASN A 48 -4.75 -15.81 -8.13
CA ASN A 48 -3.57 -16.24 -8.88
C ASN A 48 -2.40 -15.24 -8.83
N ARG A 49 -2.22 -14.60 -7.67
CA ARG A 49 -1.14 -13.63 -7.43
C ARG A 49 0.05 -14.34 -6.78
N LYS A 50 1.23 -14.13 -7.38
CA LYS A 50 2.50 -14.67 -6.87
C LYS A 50 3.01 -13.82 -5.71
N VAL A 51 3.48 -14.47 -4.66
CA VAL A 51 4.07 -13.91 -3.45
C VAL A 51 5.13 -14.84 -2.91
#